data_AF-A0A1I3HXV3-F1
#
_entry.id   AF-A0A1I3HXV3-F1
#
_cell.length_a   1.000
_cell.length_b   1.000
_cell.length_c   1.000
_cell.angle_alpha   90.00
_cell.angle_beta   90.00
_cell.angle_gamma   90.00
#
_symmetry.space_group_name_H-M   'P 1'
#
loop_
_entity.id
_entity.type
_entity.pdbx_description
1 polymer ?
#
loop_
_entity_poly.entity_id
_entity_poly.type
_entity_poly.pdbx_seq_one_letter_code
_entity_poly.pdbx_strand_id
1 'polypeptide(L)'
;MDVGQVYQKLVESMDHVADELTERGNKGLIRTLGYYNGDDGTGFDWAMNGRTCEFGYDYKGSSLYAVKAWVGSNGVITVYGYDFDAMAPAIEKKINLESITKAEGFAALLDEELDSKAVFDARFRLDSFVVPDDVVTAFHSAMTEEWDDEEE
;
A
#
# COMPACT_ATOMS: atom_id res chain seq x y z
N MET A 1 -7.00 -6.72 16.10
CA MET A 1 -6.16 -7.31 15.04
C MET A 1 -4.81 -6.60 15.01
N ASP A 2 -3.67 -7.29 14.82
CA ASP A 2 -2.35 -6.63 14.80
C ASP A 2 -1.97 -6.17 13.38
N VAL A 3 -2.61 -5.09 12.93
CA VAL A 3 -2.35 -4.46 11.62
C VAL A 3 -1.03 -3.66 11.61
N GLY A 4 -0.50 -3.32 12.79
CA GLY A 4 0.83 -2.70 12.93
C GLY A 4 1.94 -3.59 12.38
N GLN A 5 1.82 -4.91 12.54
CA GLN A 5 2.73 -5.87 11.90
C GLN A 5 2.71 -5.82 10.37
N VAL A 6 1.55 -5.51 9.76
CA VAL A 6 1.44 -5.38 8.29
C VAL A 6 2.21 -4.16 7.82
N TYR A 7 2.00 -3.01 8.47
CA TYR A 7 2.74 -1.79 8.19
C TYR A 7 4.26 -1.96 8.38
N GLN A 8 4.68 -2.58 9.48
CA GLN A 8 6.10 -2.85 9.73
C GLN A 8 6.72 -3.72 8.64
N LYS A 9 6.07 -4.85 8.30
CA LYS A 9 6.55 -5.75 7.23
C LYS A 9 6.59 -5.06 5.87
N LEU A 10 5.62 -4.20 5.56
CA LEU A 10 5.59 -3.41 4.33
C LEU A 10 6.82 -2.51 4.25
N VAL A 11 7.05 -1.69 5.28
CA VAL A 11 8.18 -0.75 5.33
C VAL A 11 9.52 -1.49 5.30
N GLU A 12 9.68 -2.54 6.12
CA GLU A 12 10.89 -3.38 6.12
C GLU A 12 11.18 -3.99 4.75
N SER A 13 10.15 -4.47 4.05
CA SER A 13 10.29 -5.05 2.71
C SER A 13 10.67 -3.99 1.68
N MET A 14 10.10 -2.80 1.77
CA MET A 14 10.46 -1.66 0.91
C MET A 14 11.89 -1.19 1.17
N ASP A 15 12.31 -1.08 2.43
CA ASP A 15 13.66 -0.69 2.81
C ASP A 15 14.69 -1.70 2.32
N HIS A 16 14.40 -2.99 2.42
CA HIS A 16 15.27 -4.04 1.92
C HIS A 16 15.44 -3.97 0.39
N VAL A 17 14.36 -3.72 -0.37
CA VAL A 17 14.46 -3.49 -1.82
C VAL A 17 15.22 -2.20 -2.13
N ALA A 18 15.04 -1.15 -1.33
CA ALA A 18 15.77 0.11 -1.47
C ALA A 18 17.28 -0.07 -1.22
N ASP A 19 17.66 -0.89 -0.24
CA ASP A 19 19.06 -1.28 0.02
C ASP A 19 19.65 -1.99 -1.19
N GLU A 20 18.96 -3.00 -1.73
CA GLU A 20 19.41 -3.73 -2.92
C GLU A 20 19.56 -2.82 -4.15
N LEU A 21 18.63 -1.90 -4.39
CA LEU A 21 18.79 -0.89 -5.45
C LEU A 21 20.02 -0.01 -5.22
N THR A 22 20.26 0.40 -3.98
CA THR A 22 21.42 1.22 -3.62
C THR A 22 22.73 0.47 -3.90
N GLU A 23 22.80 -0.82 -3.54
CA GLU A 23 23.93 -1.70 -3.83
C GLU A 23 24.18 -1.89 -5.33
N ARG A 24 23.11 -1.89 -6.14
CA ARG A 24 23.17 -1.91 -7.61
C ARG A 24 23.66 -0.59 -8.23
N GLY A 25 23.95 0.41 -7.40
CA GLY A 25 24.47 1.71 -7.84
C GLY A 25 23.39 2.77 -8.03
N ASN A 26 22.18 2.53 -7.52
CA ASN A 26 21.12 3.50 -7.61
C ASN A 26 21.32 4.68 -6.65
N LYS A 27 21.69 5.84 -7.20
CA LYS A 27 21.97 7.06 -6.42
C LYS A 27 20.81 8.05 -6.35
N GLY A 28 19.67 7.72 -6.96
CA GLY A 28 18.53 8.63 -7.09
C GLY A 28 17.41 8.41 -6.09
N LEU A 29 17.50 7.36 -5.27
CA LEU A 29 16.45 6.91 -4.36
C LEU A 29 16.27 7.87 -3.16
N ILE A 30 15.03 8.24 -2.87
CA ILE A 30 14.63 9.03 -1.69
C ILE A 30 13.72 8.18 -0.80
N ARG A 31 14.18 7.82 0.40
CA ARG A 31 13.43 7.02 1.39
C ARG A 31 12.46 7.88 2.18
N THR A 32 11.40 8.30 1.53
CA THR A 32 10.27 8.92 2.22
C THR A 32 9.02 8.20 1.77
N LEU A 33 8.33 7.57 2.72
CA LEU A 33 7.14 6.80 2.44
C LEU A 33 6.02 7.74 1.97
N GLY A 34 5.59 7.53 0.73
CA GLY A 34 4.37 8.11 0.18
C GLY A 34 3.26 7.06 0.11
N TYR A 35 2.02 7.53 0.20
CA TYR A 35 0.80 6.79 -0.10
C TYR A 35 0.10 7.49 -1.27
N TYR A 36 -0.18 6.72 -2.31
CA TYR A 36 -0.58 7.20 -3.63
C TYR A 36 -1.85 6.48 -4.08
N ASN A 37 -2.96 7.16 -3.88
CA ASN A 37 -4.33 6.66 -4.04
C ASN A 37 -5.13 7.40 -5.12
N GLY A 38 -4.54 8.40 -5.79
CA GLY A 38 -5.10 8.97 -7.02
C GLY A 38 -6.51 9.55 -6.93
N ASP A 39 -6.95 9.94 -5.73
CA ASP A 39 -8.31 10.45 -5.38
C ASP A 39 -9.43 9.39 -5.29
N ASP A 40 -9.17 8.13 -5.69
CA ASP A 40 -10.19 7.06 -5.65
C ASP A 40 -10.18 6.27 -4.32
N GLY A 41 -9.05 6.26 -3.61
CA GLY A 41 -8.93 5.71 -2.25
C GLY A 41 -8.79 4.18 -2.15
N THR A 42 -8.46 3.70 -0.95
CA THR A 42 -8.21 2.27 -0.66
C THR A 42 -9.42 1.41 -0.93
N GLY A 43 -10.63 1.88 -0.61
CA GLY A 43 -11.87 1.14 -0.87
C GLY A 43 -12.00 0.78 -2.35
N PHE A 44 -11.93 1.77 -3.24
CA PHE A 44 -12.02 1.54 -4.69
C PHE A 44 -10.97 0.54 -5.19
N ASP A 45 -9.70 0.73 -4.84
CA ASP A 45 -8.62 -0.16 -5.26
C ASP A 45 -8.78 -1.58 -4.68
N TRP A 46 -9.34 -1.70 -3.47
CA TRP A 46 -9.59 -2.99 -2.84
C TRP A 46 -10.70 -3.75 -3.56
N ALA A 47 -11.80 -3.09 -3.91
CA ALA A 47 -12.91 -3.67 -4.66
C ALA A 47 -12.49 -4.04 -6.10
N MET A 48 -11.89 -3.12 -6.83
CA MET A 48 -11.62 -3.27 -8.26
C MET A 48 -10.35 -4.05 -8.58
N ASN A 49 -9.31 -3.87 -7.76
CA ASN A 49 -7.97 -4.41 -8.01
C ASN A 49 -7.52 -5.45 -6.98
N GLY A 50 -8.31 -5.70 -5.92
CA GLY A 50 -7.98 -6.68 -4.89
C GLY A 50 -6.72 -6.32 -4.10
N ARG A 51 -6.42 -5.04 -3.93
CA ARG A 51 -5.23 -4.54 -3.22
C ARG A 51 -5.47 -3.16 -2.61
N THR A 52 -4.64 -2.76 -1.67
CA THR A 52 -4.55 -1.36 -1.26
C THR A 52 -4.02 -0.48 -2.40
N CYS A 53 -4.19 0.83 -2.27
CA CYS A 53 -3.44 1.79 -3.07
C CYS A 53 -1.91 1.64 -2.89
N GLU A 54 -1.17 2.37 -3.72
CA GLU A 54 0.27 2.19 -3.87
C GLU A 54 1.05 2.94 -2.78
N PHE A 55 2.06 2.28 -2.24
CA PHE A 55 3.08 2.89 -1.39
C PHE A 55 4.35 3.07 -2.18
N GLY A 56 5.09 4.14 -1.93
CA GLY A 56 6.29 4.41 -2.72
C GLY A 56 7.42 5.15 -2.03
N TYR A 57 8.62 4.89 -2.55
CA TYR A 57 9.80 5.73 -2.39
C TYR A 57 10.16 6.32 -3.75
N ASP A 58 10.47 7.61 -3.79
CA ASP A 58 10.59 8.36 -5.04
C ASP A 58 12.01 8.34 -5.61
N TYR A 59 12.08 8.57 -6.92
CA TYR A 59 13.31 8.98 -7.60
C TYR A 59 13.48 10.49 -7.61
N LYS A 60 14.57 11.00 -7.01
CA LYS A 60 15.07 12.39 -7.17
C LYS A 60 13.98 13.48 -7.05
N GLY A 61 12.95 13.27 -6.24
CA GLY A 61 11.84 14.21 -6.07
C GLY A 61 10.89 14.32 -7.28
N SER A 62 10.94 13.35 -8.19
CA SER A 62 9.91 13.13 -9.22
C SER A 62 8.79 12.23 -8.68
N SER A 63 7.66 12.20 -9.38
CA SER A 63 6.55 11.27 -9.11
C SER A 63 6.80 9.84 -9.62
N LEU A 64 8.05 9.49 -9.91
CA LEU A 64 8.44 8.15 -10.35
C LEU A 64 8.88 7.31 -9.15
N TYR A 65 8.35 6.10 -9.05
CA TYR A 65 8.75 5.14 -8.02
C TYR A 65 10.16 4.59 -8.25
N ALA A 66 11.00 4.72 -7.23
CA ALA A 66 12.18 3.87 -7.07
C ALA A 66 11.80 2.53 -6.44
N VAL A 67 10.96 2.59 -5.40
CA VAL A 67 10.33 1.40 -4.80
C VAL A 67 8.83 1.63 -4.81
N LYS A 68 8.08 0.61 -5.21
CA LYS A 68 6.62 0.58 -5.16
C LYS A 68 6.15 -0.65 -4.40
N ALA A 69 5.13 -0.51 -3.56
CA ALA A 69 4.52 -1.64 -2.88
C ALA A 69 3.00 -1.52 -2.73
N TRP A 70 2.34 -2.63 -2.45
CA TRP A 70 0.93 -2.69 -2.03
C TRP A 70 0.67 -3.98 -1.26
N VAL A 71 -0.45 -4.00 -0.52
CA VAL A 71 -0.94 -5.19 0.19
C VAL A 71 -2.16 -5.72 -0.56
N GLY A 72 -2.09 -6.97 -1.02
CA GLY A 72 -3.20 -7.65 -1.69
C GLY A 72 -4.23 -8.23 -0.71
N SER A 73 -5.48 -8.35 -1.15
CA SER A 73 -6.57 -9.02 -0.43
C SER A 73 -6.31 -10.51 -0.21
N ASN A 74 -5.40 -11.10 -0.98
CA ASN A 74 -4.87 -12.45 -0.75
C ASN A 74 -3.85 -12.54 0.40
N GLY A 75 -3.58 -11.44 1.10
CA GLY A 75 -2.60 -11.39 2.19
C GLY A 75 -1.16 -11.38 1.71
N VAL A 76 -0.87 -10.89 0.49
CA VAL A 76 0.50 -10.79 -0.03
C VAL A 76 0.92 -9.33 -0.17
N ILE A 77 2.04 -8.96 0.45
CA ILE A 77 2.73 -7.71 0.15
C ILE A 77 3.55 -7.92 -1.11
N THR A 78 3.31 -7.12 -2.14
CA THR A 78 4.13 -7.10 -3.36
C THR A 78 4.98 -5.85 -3.34
N VAL A 79 6.29 -6.00 -3.55
CA VAL A 79 7.25 -4.89 -3.59
C VAL A 79 8.07 -4.98 -4.87
N TYR A 80 8.16 -3.86 -5.58
CA TYR A 80 8.94 -3.70 -6.79
C TYR A 80 10.02 -2.65 -6.59
N GLY A 81 11.24 -2.95 -7.06
CA GLY A 81 12.33 -2.01 -7.19
C GLY A 81 12.62 -1.74 -8.65
N TYR A 82 12.70 -0.48 -9.04
CA TYR A 82 12.97 -0.05 -10.41
C TYR A 82 14.35 0.58 -10.47
N ASP A 83 15.12 0.32 -11.52
CA ASP A 83 16.29 1.15 -11.84
C ASP A 83 15.84 2.48 -12.50
N PHE A 84 16.70 3.50 -12.53
CA PHE A 84 16.34 4.81 -13.08
C PHE A 84 15.94 4.71 -14.56
N ASP A 85 14.82 5.32 -14.94
CA ASP A 85 14.19 5.25 -16.28
C ASP A 85 13.81 3.83 -16.76
N ALA A 86 13.75 2.84 -15.86
CA ALA A 86 13.32 1.49 -16.21
C ALA A 86 11.79 1.38 -16.24
N MET A 87 11.24 0.86 -17.33
CA MET A 87 9.80 0.56 -17.43
C MET A 87 9.42 -0.76 -16.75
N ALA A 88 10.40 -1.61 -16.46
CA ALA A 88 10.22 -2.91 -15.81
C ALA A 88 10.97 -2.96 -14.47
N PRO A 89 10.44 -3.67 -13.47
CA PRO A 89 11.12 -3.81 -12.19
C PRO A 89 12.41 -4.62 -12.33
N ALA A 90 13.47 -4.13 -11.72
CA ALA A 90 14.74 -4.83 -11.57
C ALA A 90 14.71 -5.85 -10.42
N ILE A 91 13.81 -5.63 -9.45
CA ILE A 91 13.61 -6.45 -8.26
C ILE A 91 12.11 -6.62 -8.04
N GLU A 92 11.68 -7.85 -7.77
CA GLU A 92 10.31 -8.18 -7.34
C GLU A 92 10.39 -9.04 -6.08
N LYS A 93 9.67 -8.66 -5.03
CA LYS A 93 9.50 -9.45 -3.81
C LYS A 93 8.04 -9.63 -3.47
N LYS A 94 7.70 -10.83 -3.00
CA LYS A 94 6.37 -11.17 -2.48
C LYS A 94 6.52 -11.71 -1.07
N ILE A 95 5.81 -11.10 -0.13
CA ILE A 95 5.85 -11.45 1.29
C ILE A 95 4.45 -11.85 1.72
N ASN A 96 4.30 -13.10 2.15
CA ASN A 96 3.03 -13.58 2.68
C ASN A 96 2.81 -13.02 4.08
N LEU A 97 1.64 -12.44 4.29
CA LEU A 97 1.10 -12.18 5.61
C LEU A 97 0.59 -13.49 6.20
N GLU A 98 0.57 -13.56 7.52
CA GLU A 98 0.11 -14.74 8.25
C GLU A 98 -1.41 -14.94 8.15
N SER A 99 -2.16 -13.90 7.79
CA SER A 99 -3.63 -13.91 7.76
C SER A 99 -4.17 -12.83 6.81
N ILE A 100 -5.16 -13.20 6.00
CA ILE A 100 -5.91 -12.28 5.11
C ILE A 100 -6.64 -11.22 5.92
N THR A 101 -7.20 -11.59 7.08
CA THR A 101 -7.91 -10.63 7.93
C THR A 101 -6.99 -9.48 8.35
N LYS A 102 -5.69 -9.73 8.57
CA LYS A 102 -4.69 -8.66 8.82
C LYS A 102 -4.58 -7.69 7.63
N ALA A 103 -4.68 -8.18 6.40
CA ALA A 103 -4.65 -7.36 5.20
C ALA A 103 -5.92 -6.49 5.09
N GLU A 104 -7.09 -7.08 5.33
CA GLU A 104 -8.37 -6.36 5.34
C GLU A 104 -8.40 -5.26 6.41
N GLY A 105 -7.99 -5.58 7.64
CA GLY A 105 -7.92 -4.57 8.70
C GLY A 105 -6.89 -3.48 8.39
N PHE A 106 -5.82 -3.81 7.67
CA PHE A 106 -4.87 -2.78 7.23
C PHE A 106 -5.46 -1.89 6.14
N ALA A 107 -6.24 -2.43 5.20
CA ALA A 107 -6.98 -1.64 4.22
C ALA A 107 -7.99 -0.70 4.90
N ALA A 108 -8.78 -1.22 5.84
CA ALA A 108 -9.73 -0.42 6.63
C ALA A 108 -9.03 0.68 7.45
N LEU A 109 -7.81 0.44 7.94
CA LEU A 109 -7.01 1.47 8.61
C LEU A 109 -6.64 2.61 7.66
N LEU A 110 -6.23 2.29 6.43
CA LEU A 110 -5.84 3.30 5.44
C LEU A 110 -7.04 4.15 5.03
N ASP A 111 -8.19 3.50 4.84
CA ASP A 111 -9.44 4.18 4.53
C ASP A 111 -9.83 5.17 5.64
N GLU A 112 -9.86 4.72 6.90
CA GLU A 112 -10.20 5.56 8.05
C GLU A 112 -9.17 6.67 8.28
N GLU A 113 -7.87 6.38 8.21
CA GLU A 113 -6.82 7.33 8.60
C GLU A 113 -6.38 8.28 7.49
N LEU A 114 -6.61 7.92 6.22
CA LEU A 114 -6.13 8.69 5.07
C LEU A 114 -7.28 9.08 4.14
N ASP A 115 -7.99 8.10 3.59
CA ASP A 115 -8.96 8.35 2.51
C ASP A 115 -10.16 9.16 3.01
N SER A 116 -10.76 8.77 4.14
CA SER A 116 -11.88 9.48 4.78
C SER A 116 -11.52 10.92 5.20
N LYS A 117 -10.22 11.19 5.38
CA LYS A 117 -9.66 12.50 5.75
C LYS A 117 -9.14 13.27 4.54
N ALA A 118 -9.39 12.78 3.32
CA ALA A 118 -8.95 13.38 2.08
C ALA A 118 -7.42 13.58 1.98
N VAL A 119 -6.65 12.62 2.51
CA VAL A 119 -5.18 12.61 2.42
C VAL A 119 -4.77 11.82 1.18
N PHE A 120 -4.53 12.55 0.09
CA PHE A 120 -4.20 11.98 -1.21
C PHE A 120 -2.77 12.28 -1.65
N ASP A 121 -2.11 11.30 -2.28
CA ASP A 121 -0.78 11.41 -2.87
C ASP A 121 0.25 12.11 -1.94
N ALA A 122 0.22 11.70 -0.68
CA ALA A 122 0.89 12.40 0.40
C ALA A 122 1.97 11.54 1.06
N ARG A 123 2.97 12.23 1.57
CA ARG A 123 3.89 11.64 2.56
C ARG A 123 3.11 11.45 3.84
N PHE A 124 3.18 10.25 4.39
CA PHE A 124 2.43 9.93 5.59
C PHE A 124 3.25 9.06 6.54
N ARG A 125 2.76 9.00 7.76
CA ARG A 125 3.17 8.04 8.77
C ARG A 125 1.92 7.65 9.53
N LEU A 126 1.72 6.36 9.73
CA LEU A 126 0.69 5.89 10.65
C LEU A 126 1.21 6.05 12.09
N ASP A 127 0.50 6.87 12.86
CA ASP A 127 0.76 7.08 14.28
C ASP A 127 -0.11 6.17 15.16
N SER A 128 -1.16 5.57 14.59
CA SER A 128 -2.04 4.57 15.22
C SER A 128 -2.19 3.35 14.32
N PHE A 129 -2.32 2.18 14.96
CA PHE A 129 -2.54 0.89 14.31
C PHE A 129 -3.73 0.14 14.93
N VAL A 130 -4.60 0.85 15.64
CA VAL A 130 -5.79 0.25 16.24
C VAL A 130 -6.96 0.49 15.31
N VAL A 131 -7.53 -0.61 14.81
CA VAL A 131 -8.74 -0.58 14.00
C VAL A 131 -9.83 -1.30 14.79
N PRO A 132 -10.89 -0.60 15.21
CA PRO A 132 -12.07 -1.22 15.80
C PRO A 132 -12.75 -2.21 14.83
N ASP A 133 -13.34 -3.29 15.36
CA ASP A 133 -13.97 -4.32 14.53
C ASP A 133 -15.16 -3.78 13.70
N ASP A 134 -15.85 -2.76 14.20
CA ASP A 134 -16.91 -2.04 13.49
C ASP A 134 -16.40 -1.24 12.30
N VAL A 135 -15.17 -0.70 12.36
CA VAL A 135 -14.52 -0.04 11.20
C VAL A 135 -14.21 -1.07 10.12
N VAL A 136 -13.67 -2.24 10.49
CA VAL A 136 -13.43 -3.33 9.52
C VAL A 136 -14.75 -3.81 8.90
N THR A 137 -15.80 -3.92 9.72
CA THR A 137 -17.13 -4.32 9.25
C THR A 137 -17.72 -3.29 8.29
N ALA A 138 -17.63 -2.00 8.62
CA ALA A 138 -18.11 -0.91 7.78
C ALA A 138 -17.36 -0.86 6.45
N PHE A 139 -16.04 -1.01 6.47
CA PHE A 139 -15.22 -1.11 5.26
C PHE A 139 -15.69 -2.27 4.38
N HIS A 140 -15.85 -3.47 4.96
CA HIS A 140 -16.33 -4.64 4.21
C HIS A 140 -17.74 -4.45 3.64
N SER A 141 -18.67 -3.86 4.40
CA SER A 141 -20.02 -3.56 3.93
C SER A 141 -20.04 -2.57 2.77
N ALA A 142 -19.24 -1.49 2.84
CA ALA A 142 -19.13 -0.51 1.76
C ALA A 142 -18.66 -1.17 0.45
N MET A 143 -17.71 -2.09 0.53
CA MET A 143 -17.21 -2.85 -0.62
C MET A 143 -18.25 -3.79 -1.24
N THR A 144 -19.25 -4.22 -0.46
CA THR A 144 -20.35 -5.07 -0.98
C THR A 144 -21.55 -4.26 -1.46
N GLU A 145 -21.86 -3.12 -0.83
CA GLU A 145 -23.05 -2.31 -1.16
C GLU A 145 -22.83 -1.37 -2.35
N GLU A 146 -21.64 -0.78 -2.52
CA GLU A 146 -21.40 0.18 -3.62
C GLU A 146 -21.21 -0.49 -4.99
N TRP A 147 -21.06 -1.81 -5.05
CA TRP A 147 -20.64 -2.53 -6.27
C TRP A 147 -21.60 -3.65 -6.68
N ASP A 148 -22.73 -3.82 -5.98
CA ASP A 148 -23.85 -4.70 -6.35
C ASP A 148 -24.82 -4.03 -7.35
N ASP A 149 -24.61 -2.75 -7.71
CA ASP A 149 -25.48 -1.96 -8.60
C ASP A 149 -25.18 -2.14 -10.12
N GLU A 150 -24.38 -3.13 -10.52
CA GLU A 150 -24.19 -3.51 -11.93
C GLU A 150 -24.78 -4.89 -12.29
N GLU A 151 -26.06 -5.13 -12.01
CA GLU A 151 -26.87 -6.08 -12.79
C GLU A 151 -28.33 -5.58 -12.96
N GLU A 152 -28.58 -4.69 -13.94
CA GLU A 152 -29.85 -4.63 -14.69
C GLU A 152 -29.64 -4.28 -16.18
#